data_AF-A0A2G9NEE7-F1
#
_entry.id   AF-A0A2G9NEE7-F1
#
_cell.length_a   1.000
_cell.length_b   1.000
_cell.length_c   1.000
_cell.angle_alpha   90.00
_cell.angle_beta   90.00
_cell.angle_gamma   90.00
#
_symmetry.space_group_name_H-M   'P 1'
#
loop_
_entity.id
_entity.type
_entity.pdbx_description
1 polymer ?
#
loop_
_entity_poly.entity_id
_entity_poly.type
_entity_poly.pdbx_seq_one_letter_code
_entity_poly.pdbx_strand_id
1 'polypeptide(L)'
;MKIDPYKHKERYLAWKKSVSQGIPGISAQNSEIVMNYLNDMERGLNVAVASVKGTRSYTRLNSLREKMISFSKRFEELYGVNKITDINEEQLISFFADMKNGIIKRQDGRDYQSIATSGKIFKAFWHWHQKISKKKGVEIPDITVDLDTRAEKPAWVYLTEREVKTLCDNAKPNYKILMMFLFDTGIRSPGELINIKVSDFYNDFKELNIRDEISKTFGRRIKLMICSDLIKEYILGKKLSPEDYVFPITPGRTNEYLKRLAKKTFGEKVSLAGEKYSNLTMYDFRHISCCYWLPRYKSESALKYRFGWKKSDKIHYYSELLGMKDTISEEDMLIDLTKTEIERMLLKSEKEREILSDRIRALEEENKDFRKVKEMVLRLHGASYLKMDGI
;
A
#
# COMPACT_ATOMS: atom_id res chain seq x y z
N MET A 1 -8.77 20.81 10.13
CA MET A 1 -8.00 20.13 11.21
C MET A 1 -7.87 18.64 10.85
N LYS A 2 -6.73 18.00 11.14
CA LYS A 2 -6.58 16.54 10.93
C LYS A 2 -7.23 15.78 12.09
N ILE A 3 -8.17 14.90 11.78
CA ILE A 3 -8.80 13.99 12.73
C ILE A 3 -7.79 12.89 13.08
N ASP A 4 -7.50 12.75 14.37
CA ASP A 4 -6.82 11.58 14.94
C ASP A 4 -7.88 10.60 15.47
N PRO A 5 -8.18 9.50 14.76
CA PRO A 5 -9.29 8.61 15.13
C PRO A 5 -9.06 7.89 16.46
N TYR A 6 -7.81 7.87 16.94
CA TYR A 6 -7.41 7.15 18.15
C TYR A 6 -6.98 8.08 19.28
N LYS A 7 -7.03 9.40 19.05
CA LYS A 7 -6.67 10.43 20.04
C LYS A 7 -5.31 10.16 20.69
N HIS A 8 -4.32 9.72 19.91
CA HIS A 8 -3.02 9.29 20.41
C HIS A 8 -2.31 10.38 21.20
N LYS A 9 -2.38 11.64 20.74
CA LYS A 9 -1.81 12.80 21.44
C LYS A 9 -2.44 12.99 22.81
N GLU A 10 -3.77 13.11 22.85
CA GLU A 10 -4.53 13.32 24.09
C GLU A 10 -4.29 12.19 25.09
N ARG A 11 -4.35 10.93 24.63
CA ARG A 11 -4.10 9.75 25.47
C ARG A 11 -2.70 9.72 26.06
N TYR A 12 -1.68 10.09 25.28
CA TYR A 12 -0.30 10.12 25.76
C TYR A 12 -0.10 11.22 26.80
N LEU A 13 -0.60 12.43 26.53
CA LEU A 13 -0.46 13.57 27.45
C LEU A 13 -1.24 13.38 28.74
N ALA A 14 -2.47 12.84 28.66
CA ALA A 14 -3.27 12.50 29.83
C ALA A 14 -2.56 11.45 30.71
N TRP A 15 -2.00 10.39 30.07
CA TRP A 15 -1.21 9.41 30.79
C TRP A 15 0.02 10.03 31.45
N LYS A 16 0.79 10.83 30.71
CA LYS A 16 2.01 11.49 31.22
C LYS A 16 1.71 12.35 32.46
N LYS A 17 0.57 13.05 32.46
CA LYS A 17 0.08 13.82 33.62
C LYS A 17 -0.30 12.91 34.80
N SER A 18 -0.93 11.77 34.54
CA SER A 18 -1.38 10.83 35.59
C SER A 18 -0.25 10.10 36.31
N VAL A 19 0.93 9.98 35.70
CA VAL A 19 2.10 9.27 36.28
C VAL A 19 3.19 10.22 36.78
N SER A 20 2.82 11.46 37.12
CA SER A 20 3.79 12.47 37.60
C SER A 20 4.52 12.06 38.88
N GLN A 21 3.90 11.22 39.71
CA GLN A 21 4.47 10.65 40.94
C GLN A 21 5.09 9.25 40.75
N GLY A 22 5.16 8.78 39.51
CA GLY A 22 5.65 7.45 39.16
C GLY A 22 4.63 6.61 38.39
N ILE A 23 5.14 5.60 37.69
CA ILE A 23 4.36 4.67 36.89
C ILE A 23 3.87 3.53 37.81
N PRO A 24 2.55 3.32 37.94
CA PRO A 24 2.02 2.28 38.82
C PRO A 24 2.38 0.86 38.36
N GLY A 25 2.76 0.02 39.32
CA GLY A 25 3.06 -1.39 39.13
C GLY A 25 4.46 -1.71 38.61
N ILE A 26 5.41 -0.77 38.66
CA ILE A 26 6.83 -1.03 38.46
C ILE A 26 7.64 -0.31 39.55
N SER A 27 8.88 -0.73 39.77
CA SER A 27 9.79 -0.09 40.73
C SER A 27 10.00 1.40 40.44
N ALA A 28 10.31 2.19 41.47
CA ALA A 28 10.60 3.62 41.33
C ALA A 28 11.76 3.88 40.35
N GLN A 29 12.82 3.04 40.40
CA GLN A 29 13.94 3.14 39.46
C GLN A 29 13.50 2.90 38.02
N ASN A 30 12.67 1.88 37.76
CA ASN A 30 12.15 1.62 36.41
C ASN A 30 11.23 2.73 35.94
N SER A 31 10.38 3.26 36.82
CA SER A 31 9.52 4.41 36.51
C SER A 31 10.35 5.59 36.01
N GLU A 32 11.42 5.95 36.72
CA GLU A 32 12.31 7.03 36.32
C GLU A 32 13.00 6.75 34.98
N ILE A 33 13.57 5.54 34.80
CA ILE A 33 14.24 5.14 33.57
C ILE A 33 13.29 5.24 32.36
N VAL A 34 12.07 4.72 32.49
CA VAL A 34 11.07 4.74 31.41
C VAL A 34 10.64 6.17 31.09
N MET A 35 10.44 7.02 32.11
CA MET A 35 10.07 8.42 31.89
C MET A 35 11.20 9.20 31.21
N ASN A 36 12.45 8.98 31.61
CA ASN A 36 13.61 9.59 30.96
C ASN A 36 13.74 9.16 29.50
N TYR A 37 13.58 7.87 29.21
CA TYR A 37 13.57 7.35 27.84
C TYR A 37 12.48 8.00 26.99
N LEU A 38 11.24 8.05 27.48
CA LEU A 38 10.12 8.62 26.75
C LEU A 38 10.26 10.13 26.52
N ASN A 39 10.77 10.87 27.50
CA ASN A 39 11.05 12.31 27.36
C ASN A 39 12.11 12.58 26.28
N ASP A 40 13.16 11.77 26.23
CA ASP A 40 14.16 11.85 25.17
C ASP A 40 13.57 11.52 23.80
N MET A 41 12.78 10.46 23.68
CA MET A 41 12.12 10.09 22.43
C MET A 41 11.12 11.17 21.98
N GLU A 42 10.39 11.80 22.90
CA GLU A 42 9.48 12.90 22.61
C GLU A 42 10.24 14.12 22.05
N ARG A 43 11.41 14.43 22.61
CA ARG A 43 12.29 15.53 22.16
C ARG A 43 13.19 15.16 20.97
N GLY A 44 13.26 13.89 20.60
CA GLY A 44 14.16 13.39 19.56
C GLY A 44 15.63 13.30 19.99
N LEU A 45 15.89 13.26 21.30
CA LEU A 45 17.23 13.18 21.90
C LEU A 45 17.70 11.72 22.01
N ASN A 46 19.02 11.54 22.04
CA ASN A 46 19.68 10.25 22.31
C ASN A 46 19.22 9.09 21.41
N VAL A 47 18.69 9.41 20.23
CA VAL A 47 18.31 8.45 19.20
C VAL A 47 19.56 7.84 18.54
N ALA A 48 19.49 6.53 18.22
CA ALA A 48 20.49 5.80 17.45
C ALA A 48 20.92 6.52 16.16
N VAL A 49 22.18 6.38 15.74
CA VAL A 49 22.74 7.11 14.58
C VAL A 49 21.97 6.81 13.29
N ALA A 50 21.69 5.53 13.02
CA ALA A 50 20.95 5.08 11.84
C ALA A 50 19.46 5.44 11.84
N SER A 51 18.90 5.89 12.97
CA SER A 51 17.49 6.24 13.08
C SER A 51 17.24 7.69 12.66
N VAL A 52 16.09 7.93 12.01
CA VAL A 52 15.62 9.27 11.66
C VAL A 52 15.62 10.15 12.91
N LYS A 53 16.31 11.29 12.84
CA LYS A 53 16.41 12.27 13.92
C LYS A 53 15.10 13.05 14.08
N GLY A 54 14.89 13.60 15.26
CA GLY A 54 13.68 14.38 15.59
C GLY A 54 12.66 13.62 16.43
N THR A 55 11.58 14.33 16.74
CA THR A 55 10.54 13.92 17.70
C THR A 55 9.83 12.65 17.24
N ARG A 56 9.40 11.83 18.21
CA ARG A 56 8.56 10.65 17.92
C ARG A 56 7.09 11.00 17.95
N SER A 57 6.34 10.41 17.01
CA SER A 57 4.89 10.58 16.98
C SER A 57 4.24 10.01 18.25
N TYR A 58 3.11 10.58 18.66
CA TYR A 58 2.38 10.10 19.84
C TYR A 58 1.94 8.64 19.73
N THR A 59 1.66 8.12 18.53
CA THR A 59 1.45 6.69 18.31
C THR A 59 2.68 5.86 18.72
N ARG A 60 3.87 6.31 18.32
CA ARG A 60 5.13 5.64 18.68
C ARG A 60 5.41 5.77 20.18
N LEU A 61 5.21 6.94 20.78
CA LEU A 61 5.40 7.16 22.22
C LEU A 61 4.49 6.27 23.07
N ASN A 62 3.21 6.15 22.71
CA ASN A 62 2.29 5.21 23.36
C ASN A 62 2.78 3.75 23.25
N SER A 63 3.25 3.36 22.07
CA SER A 63 3.78 2.00 21.84
C SER A 63 5.04 1.73 22.67
N LEU A 64 5.96 2.70 22.74
CA LEU A 64 7.17 2.60 23.56
C LEU A 64 6.80 2.48 25.03
N ARG A 65 5.94 3.38 25.54
CA ARG A 65 5.44 3.35 26.92
C ARG A 65 4.91 1.98 27.30
N GLU A 66 3.94 1.46 26.54
CA GLU A 66 3.28 0.19 26.87
C GLU A 66 4.27 -0.97 26.94
N LYS A 67 5.23 -1.00 26.01
CA LYS A 67 6.24 -2.06 25.96
C LYS A 67 7.27 -1.93 27.07
N MET A 68 7.74 -0.72 27.37
CA MET A 68 8.72 -0.54 28.46
C MET A 68 8.14 -0.93 29.82
N ILE A 69 6.89 -0.55 30.10
CA ILE A 69 6.20 -0.98 31.33
C ILE A 69 6.03 -2.49 31.35
N SER A 70 5.66 -3.10 30.21
CA SER A 70 5.54 -4.55 30.11
C SER A 70 6.86 -5.28 30.35
N PHE A 71 7.99 -4.76 29.85
CA PHE A 71 9.30 -5.38 30.07
C PHE A 71 9.72 -5.28 31.52
N SER A 72 9.61 -4.11 32.16
CA SER A 72 9.92 -3.94 33.58
C SER A 72 9.17 -4.94 34.45
N LYS A 73 7.85 -5.09 34.24
CA LYS A 73 7.03 -6.05 34.99
C LYS A 73 7.46 -7.50 34.77
N ARG A 74 7.67 -7.89 33.51
CA ARG A 74 8.00 -9.28 33.16
C ARG A 74 9.40 -9.67 33.60
N PHE A 75 10.37 -8.76 33.55
CA PHE A 75 11.73 -9.06 34.00
C PHE A 75 11.82 -9.18 35.52
N GLU A 76 11.06 -8.37 36.25
CA GLU A 76 10.90 -8.52 37.70
C GLU A 76 10.24 -9.86 38.04
N GLU A 77 9.12 -10.19 37.38
CA GLU A 77 8.37 -11.43 37.62
C GLU A 77 9.17 -12.70 37.28
N LEU A 78 9.84 -12.74 36.14
CA LEU A 78 10.49 -13.96 35.64
C LEU A 78 11.93 -14.14 36.15
N TYR A 79 12.63 -13.04 36.41
CA TYR A 79 14.07 -13.05 36.68
C TYR A 79 14.46 -12.32 37.96
N GLY A 80 13.52 -11.74 38.70
CA GLY A 80 13.81 -10.94 39.90
C GLY A 80 14.55 -9.62 39.59
N VAL A 81 14.51 -9.15 38.33
CA VAL A 81 15.24 -7.97 37.88
C VAL A 81 14.42 -6.70 38.17
N ASN A 82 14.68 -6.09 39.33
CA ASN A 82 13.99 -4.87 39.79
C ASN A 82 14.30 -3.62 38.96
N LYS A 83 15.40 -3.64 38.19
CA LYS A 83 15.86 -2.54 37.36
C LYS A 83 16.15 -3.05 35.95
N ILE A 84 15.40 -2.57 34.98
CA ILE A 84 15.36 -3.09 33.60
C ILE A 84 16.71 -3.04 32.88
N THR A 85 17.62 -2.17 33.31
CA THR A 85 18.99 -2.07 32.77
C THR A 85 19.93 -3.14 33.29
N ASP A 86 19.50 -3.92 34.28
CA ASP A 86 20.32 -4.93 34.96
C ASP A 86 20.03 -6.34 34.40
N ILE A 87 19.16 -6.44 33.38
CA ILE A 87 18.94 -7.66 32.60
C ILE A 87 20.22 -8.04 31.85
N ASN A 88 20.60 -9.31 31.89
CA ASN A 88 21.76 -9.81 31.13
C ASN A 88 21.33 -10.37 29.76
N GLU A 89 22.32 -10.71 28.93
CA GLU A 89 22.10 -11.21 27.58
C GLU A 89 21.33 -12.55 27.55
N GLU A 90 21.69 -13.50 28.40
CA GLU A 90 21.05 -14.82 28.45
C GLU A 90 19.57 -14.71 28.83
N GLN A 91 19.25 -13.93 29.87
CA GLN A 91 17.88 -13.66 30.31
C GLN A 91 17.07 -12.99 29.20
N LEU A 92 17.68 -12.03 28.48
CA LEU A 92 17.02 -11.32 27.39
C LEU A 92 16.73 -12.25 26.20
N ILE A 93 17.69 -13.07 25.80
CA ILE A 93 17.54 -14.04 24.71
C ILE A 93 16.48 -15.07 25.08
N SER A 94 16.56 -15.65 26.29
CA SER A 94 15.55 -16.58 26.82
C SER A 94 14.16 -15.94 26.81
N PHE A 95 14.01 -14.71 27.30
CA PHE A 95 12.72 -14.02 27.32
C PHE A 95 12.06 -13.96 25.94
N PHE A 96 12.81 -13.53 24.92
CA PHE A 96 12.27 -13.41 23.56
C PHE A 96 12.06 -14.78 22.87
N ALA A 97 12.88 -15.78 23.18
CA ALA A 97 12.69 -17.16 22.73
C ALA A 97 11.42 -17.77 23.35
N ASP A 98 11.20 -17.57 24.64
CA ASP A 98 10.05 -18.09 25.38
C ASP A 98 8.75 -17.40 24.97
N MET A 99 8.80 -16.10 24.64
CA MET A 99 7.68 -15.41 23.98
C MET A 99 7.36 -16.05 22.62
N LYS A 100 8.37 -16.45 21.85
CA LYS A 100 8.22 -17.04 20.50
C LYS A 100 7.69 -18.45 20.55
N ASN A 101 8.10 -19.22 21.54
CA ASN A 101 7.67 -20.60 21.75
C ASN A 101 6.33 -20.69 22.48
N GLY A 102 5.69 -19.56 22.81
CA GLY A 102 4.39 -19.53 23.51
C GLY A 102 4.47 -19.94 24.98
N ILE A 103 5.67 -19.99 25.57
CA ILE A 103 5.89 -20.25 26.99
C ILE A 103 5.46 -19.00 27.77
N ILE A 104 5.96 -17.82 27.37
CA ILE A 104 5.50 -16.55 27.90
C ILE A 104 4.27 -16.09 27.12
N LYS A 105 3.12 -16.19 27.78
CA LYS A 105 1.83 -15.81 27.21
C LYS A 105 1.43 -14.39 27.59
N ARG A 106 0.51 -13.83 26.81
CA ARG A 106 -0.16 -12.57 27.12
C ARG A 106 -1.07 -12.75 28.34
N GLN A 107 -1.57 -11.64 28.88
CA GLN A 107 -2.55 -11.64 29.98
C GLN A 107 -3.86 -12.37 29.64
N ASP A 108 -4.23 -12.43 28.35
CA ASP A 108 -5.40 -13.16 27.86
C ASP A 108 -5.11 -14.63 27.54
N GLY A 109 -3.93 -15.14 27.92
CA GLY A 109 -3.51 -16.53 27.67
C GLY A 109 -3.17 -16.84 26.21
N ARG A 110 -3.17 -15.84 25.31
CA ARG A 110 -2.81 -16.02 23.90
C ARG A 110 -1.32 -15.77 23.66
N ASP A 111 -0.83 -16.32 22.56
CA ASP A 111 0.54 -16.09 22.12
C ASP A 111 0.75 -14.66 21.62
N TYR A 112 2.01 -14.21 21.64
CA TYR A 112 2.39 -12.89 21.14
C TYR A 112 2.51 -12.90 19.62
N GLN A 113 1.68 -12.10 18.94
CA GLN A 113 1.71 -11.99 17.47
C GLN A 113 2.86 -11.13 16.90
N SER A 114 3.52 -10.31 17.72
CA SER A 114 4.45 -9.28 17.23
C SER A 114 5.72 -9.18 18.06
N ILE A 115 6.36 -10.31 18.27
CA ILE A 115 7.58 -10.45 19.09
C ILE A 115 8.73 -9.65 18.48
N ALA A 116 8.91 -9.72 17.17
CA ALA A 116 9.87 -8.90 16.43
C ALA A 116 9.73 -7.39 16.69
N THR A 117 8.49 -6.89 16.84
CA THR A 117 8.24 -5.48 17.17
C THR A 117 8.65 -5.17 18.60
N SER A 118 8.34 -6.05 19.55
CA SER A 118 8.81 -5.94 20.94
C SER A 118 10.35 -5.94 20.99
N GLY A 119 11.02 -6.84 20.27
CA GLY A 119 12.48 -6.91 20.19
C GLY A 119 13.10 -5.62 19.65
N LYS A 120 12.56 -5.07 18.56
CA LYS A 120 13.01 -3.76 18.01
C LYS A 120 12.83 -2.61 18.98
N ILE A 121 11.76 -2.63 19.80
CA ILE A 121 11.54 -1.62 20.83
C ILE A 121 12.58 -1.76 21.93
N PHE A 122 12.86 -2.99 22.38
CA PHE A 122 13.89 -3.22 23.38
C PHE A 122 15.28 -2.83 22.88
N LYS A 123 15.69 -3.21 21.66
CA LYS A 123 16.95 -2.74 21.04
C LYS A 123 17.06 -1.22 21.05
N ALA A 124 16.00 -0.53 20.63
CA ALA A 124 15.97 0.92 20.61
C ALA A 124 16.09 1.56 22.02
N PHE A 125 15.56 0.90 23.05
CA PHE A 125 15.76 1.30 24.43
C PHE A 125 17.19 1.03 24.91
N TRP A 126 17.75 -0.14 24.63
CA TRP A 126 19.11 -0.50 25.05
C TRP A 126 20.15 0.43 24.43
N HIS A 127 20.04 0.73 23.13
CA HIS A 127 20.91 1.68 22.44
C HIS A 127 20.79 3.10 23.00
N TRP A 128 19.61 3.50 23.47
CA TRP A 128 19.45 4.75 24.22
C TRP A 128 20.21 4.68 25.55
N HIS A 129 20.06 3.59 26.30
CA HIS A 129 20.74 3.39 27.58
C HIS A 129 22.26 3.45 27.44
N GLN A 130 22.84 2.74 26.46
CA GLN A 130 24.27 2.80 26.15
C GLN A 130 24.72 4.24 25.87
N LYS A 131 23.94 5.00 25.10
CA LYS A 131 24.29 6.37 24.72
C LYS A 131 24.25 7.33 25.91
N ILE A 132 23.27 7.23 26.80
CA ILE A 132 23.21 8.07 28.00
C ILE A 132 24.28 7.67 29.04
N SER A 133 24.60 6.38 29.15
CA SER A 133 25.66 5.87 30.03
C SER A 133 27.04 6.31 29.54
N LYS A 134 27.29 6.24 28.22
CA LYS A 134 28.54 6.72 27.61
C LYS A 134 28.79 8.20 27.88
N LYS A 135 27.74 9.03 27.91
CA LYS A 135 27.84 10.46 28.30
C LYS A 135 28.27 10.67 29.75
N LYS A 136 28.10 9.66 30.60
CA LYS A 136 28.54 9.64 32.00
C LYS A 136 29.88 8.92 32.18
N GLY A 137 30.56 8.57 31.10
CA GLY A 137 31.81 7.80 31.14
C GLY A 137 31.64 6.30 31.44
N VAL A 138 30.42 5.78 31.37
CA VAL A 138 30.14 4.35 31.61
C VAL A 138 29.89 3.65 30.29
N GLU A 139 30.72 2.67 29.96
CA GLU A 139 30.53 1.81 28.79
C GLU A 139 29.63 0.63 29.14
N ILE A 140 28.60 0.40 28.30
CA ILE A 140 27.62 -0.66 28.49
C ILE A 140 27.67 -1.56 27.25
N PRO A 141 27.92 -2.88 27.40
CA PRO A 141 27.92 -3.80 26.26
C PRO A 141 26.55 -3.89 25.59
N ASP A 142 26.52 -4.20 24.29
CA ASP A 142 25.25 -4.39 23.56
C ASP A 142 24.77 -5.84 23.73
N ILE A 143 23.92 -6.08 24.72
CA ILE A 143 23.30 -7.40 24.97
C ILE A 143 22.22 -7.77 23.93
N THR A 144 22.00 -6.91 22.92
CA THR A 144 20.92 -7.08 21.94
C THR A 144 21.41 -7.53 20.58
N VAL A 145 22.71 -7.80 20.40
CA VAL A 145 23.31 -8.18 19.11
C VAL A 145 22.57 -9.39 18.54
N ASP A 146 22.40 -10.44 19.34
CA ASP A 146 21.85 -11.73 18.91
C ASP A 146 20.32 -11.84 18.99
N LEU A 147 19.64 -10.76 19.41
CA LEU A 147 18.17 -10.75 19.41
C LEU A 147 17.61 -10.79 17.98
N ASP A 148 16.90 -11.87 17.65
CA ASP A 148 16.19 -12.01 16.38
C ASP A 148 14.99 -11.06 16.33
N THR A 149 15.02 -10.12 15.38
CA THR A 149 13.95 -9.16 15.15
C THR A 149 13.33 -9.28 13.76
N ARG A 150 13.59 -10.40 13.08
CA ARG A 150 12.90 -10.76 11.84
C ARG A 150 11.44 -11.06 12.17
N ALA A 151 10.56 -10.49 11.37
CA ALA A 151 9.13 -10.76 11.47
C ALA A 151 8.76 -11.69 10.31
N GLU A 152 8.00 -12.73 10.61
CA GLU A 152 7.29 -13.46 9.57
C GLU A 152 6.29 -12.52 8.89
N LYS A 153 6.06 -12.75 7.60
CA LYS A 153 5.08 -11.95 6.86
C LYS A 153 3.70 -12.29 7.41
N PRO A 154 2.91 -11.29 7.83
CA PRO A 154 1.58 -11.57 8.34
C PRO A 154 0.70 -12.09 7.21
N ALA A 155 -0.14 -13.08 7.52
CA ALA A 155 -1.28 -13.41 6.70
C ALA A 155 -2.25 -12.22 6.66
N TRP A 156 -3.00 -12.09 5.56
CA TRP A 156 -3.99 -11.03 5.40
C TRP A 156 -5.15 -11.52 4.53
N VAL A 157 -6.26 -10.78 4.52
CA VAL A 157 -7.46 -11.22 3.79
C VAL A 157 -7.38 -10.72 2.36
N TYR A 158 -7.25 -11.64 1.41
CA TYR A 158 -7.33 -11.30 -0.01
C TYR A 158 -8.74 -11.53 -0.57
N LEU A 159 -9.18 -10.62 -1.43
CA LEU A 159 -10.40 -10.72 -2.22
C LEU A 159 -10.02 -10.52 -3.69
N THR A 160 -10.46 -11.43 -4.55
CA THR A 160 -10.48 -11.23 -6.00
C THR A 160 -11.47 -10.15 -6.39
N GLU A 161 -11.39 -9.64 -7.62
CA GLU A 161 -12.34 -8.64 -8.14
C GLU A 161 -13.80 -9.13 -8.04
N ARG A 162 -14.03 -10.42 -8.34
CA ARG A 162 -15.36 -11.05 -8.21
C ARG A 162 -15.83 -11.07 -6.76
N GLU A 163 -14.97 -11.43 -5.82
CA GLU A 163 -15.32 -11.44 -4.39
C GLU A 163 -15.56 -10.02 -3.85
N VAL A 164 -14.80 -9.01 -4.29
CA VAL A 164 -15.07 -7.60 -3.95
C VAL A 164 -16.47 -7.22 -4.43
N LYS A 165 -16.84 -7.56 -5.66
CA LYS A 165 -18.19 -7.32 -6.19
C LYS A 165 -19.25 -8.04 -5.34
N THR A 166 -19.08 -9.33 -5.06
CA THR A 166 -20.03 -10.11 -4.24
C THR A 166 -20.18 -9.50 -2.84
N LEU A 167 -19.09 -9.05 -2.22
CA LEU A 167 -19.13 -8.40 -0.91
C LEU A 167 -19.90 -7.07 -0.97
N CYS A 168 -19.66 -6.26 -2.01
CA CYS A 168 -20.37 -5.00 -2.26
C CYS A 168 -21.86 -5.20 -2.51
N ASP A 169 -22.26 -6.22 -3.26
CA ASP A 169 -23.67 -6.52 -3.57
C ASP A 169 -24.46 -6.97 -2.32
N ASN A 170 -23.77 -7.48 -1.30
CA ASN A 170 -24.36 -7.86 -0.01
C ASN A 170 -24.27 -6.77 1.07
N ALA A 171 -23.67 -5.61 0.76
CA ALA A 171 -23.43 -4.56 1.73
C ALA A 171 -24.56 -3.53 1.79
N LYS A 172 -24.73 -2.90 2.95
CA LYS A 172 -25.50 -1.66 3.10
C LYS A 172 -24.96 -0.58 2.14
N PRO A 173 -25.81 0.30 1.57
CA PRO A 173 -25.41 1.27 0.56
C PRO A 173 -24.16 2.10 0.91
N ASN A 174 -24.11 2.70 2.10
CA ASN A 174 -22.95 3.51 2.52
C ASN A 174 -21.65 2.70 2.61
N TYR A 175 -21.73 1.43 3.02
CA TYR A 175 -20.54 0.57 3.11
C TYR A 175 -20.12 0.05 1.74
N LYS A 176 -21.05 -0.15 0.80
CA LYS A 176 -20.73 -0.44 -0.61
C LYS A 176 -19.87 0.68 -1.20
N ILE A 177 -20.30 1.93 -1.03
CA ILE A 177 -19.54 3.10 -1.52
C ILE A 177 -18.16 3.18 -0.86
N LEU A 178 -18.08 2.98 0.45
CA LEU A 178 -16.80 2.96 1.18
C LEU A 178 -15.85 1.86 0.67
N MET A 179 -16.35 0.64 0.47
CA MET A 179 -15.53 -0.48 -0.01
C MET A 179 -15.04 -0.25 -1.44
N MET A 180 -15.91 0.23 -2.34
CA MET A 180 -15.53 0.60 -3.70
C MET A 180 -14.49 1.73 -3.71
N PHE A 181 -14.64 2.72 -2.84
CA PHE A 181 -13.67 3.81 -2.69
C PHE A 181 -12.31 3.30 -2.20
N LEU A 182 -12.29 2.43 -1.18
CA LEU A 182 -11.06 1.81 -0.68
C LEU A 182 -10.38 0.95 -1.74
N PHE A 183 -11.17 0.18 -2.51
CA PHE A 183 -10.69 -0.69 -3.58
C PHE A 183 -10.10 0.11 -4.76
N ASP A 184 -10.77 1.15 -5.22
CA ASP A 184 -10.29 2.00 -6.32
C ASP A 184 -9.04 2.79 -5.90
N THR A 185 -9.08 3.44 -4.74
CA THR A 185 -8.01 4.37 -4.33
C THR A 185 -6.76 3.67 -3.80
N GLY A 186 -6.92 2.57 -3.05
CA GLY A 186 -5.85 2.00 -2.25
C GLY A 186 -5.39 2.92 -1.12
N ILE A 187 -6.20 3.89 -0.70
CA ILE A 187 -5.89 4.87 0.34
C ILE A 187 -5.57 4.20 1.70
N ARG A 188 -4.71 4.82 2.54
CA ARG A 188 -4.44 4.26 3.87
C ARG A 188 -5.61 4.48 4.83
N SER A 189 -6.27 3.39 5.20
CA SER A 189 -7.30 3.42 6.23
C SER A 189 -6.74 3.16 7.65
N PRO A 190 -7.28 3.79 8.70
CA PRO A 190 -8.29 4.85 8.67
C PRO A 190 -7.71 6.25 8.48
N GLY A 191 -6.41 6.45 8.69
CA GLY A 191 -5.80 7.77 8.88
C GLY A 191 -5.98 8.73 7.69
N GLU A 192 -5.69 8.29 6.47
CA GLU A 192 -5.91 9.12 5.27
C GLU A 192 -7.42 9.20 4.95
N LEU A 193 -8.11 8.04 4.99
CA LEU A 193 -9.53 7.90 4.64
C LEU A 193 -10.46 8.89 5.37
N ILE A 194 -10.41 8.93 6.71
CA ILE A 194 -11.37 9.73 7.49
C ILE A 194 -11.14 11.24 7.35
N ASN A 195 -10.00 11.63 6.77
CA ASN A 195 -9.59 13.01 6.64
C ASN A 195 -9.86 13.57 5.23
N ILE A 196 -10.41 12.77 4.32
CA ILE A 196 -10.83 13.21 2.99
C ILE A 196 -12.07 14.09 3.11
N LYS A 197 -12.00 15.27 2.52
CA LYS A 197 -13.09 16.24 2.38
C LYS A 197 -13.69 16.20 0.98
N VAL A 198 -14.87 16.79 0.82
CA VAL A 198 -15.49 16.96 -0.51
C VAL A 198 -14.62 17.86 -1.40
N SER A 199 -13.97 18.88 -0.85
CA SER A 199 -13.04 19.75 -1.58
C SER A 199 -11.75 19.07 -2.07
N ASP A 200 -11.49 17.83 -1.66
CA ASP A 200 -10.35 17.04 -2.12
C ASP A 200 -10.59 16.40 -3.51
N PHE A 201 -11.80 16.46 -4.06
CA PHE A 201 -12.14 15.92 -5.37
C PHE A 201 -12.01 16.97 -6.49
N TYR A 202 -11.53 16.54 -7.64
CA TYR A 202 -11.30 17.37 -8.82
C TYR A 202 -11.88 16.71 -10.07
N ASN A 203 -12.05 17.50 -11.14
CA ASN A 203 -12.45 17.02 -12.46
C ASN A 203 -13.73 16.18 -12.42
N ASP A 204 -14.77 16.72 -11.77
CA ASP A 204 -16.06 16.03 -11.57
C ASP A 204 -15.92 14.66 -10.89
N PHE A 205 -15.21 14.65 -9.75
CA PHE A 205 -14.93 13.45 -8.94
C PHE A 205 -14.06 12.39 -9.63
N LYS A 206 -13.47 12.68 -10.80
CA LYS A 206 -12.54 11.76 -11.48
C LYS A 206 -11.15 11.73 -10.86
N GLU A 207 -10.82 12.71 -10.02
CA GLU A 207 -9.54 12.80 -9.33
C GLU A 207 -9.72 13.06 -7.83
N LEU A 208 -8.86 12.44 -7.02
CA LEU A 208 -8.78 12.63 -5.57
C LEU A 208 -7.40 13.15 -5.19
N ASN A 209 -7.35 14.27 -4.49
CA ASN A 209 -6.15 14.82 -3.88
C ASN A 209 -6.02 14.34 -2.42
N ILE A 210 -5.04 13.49 -2.16
CA ILE A 210 -4.66 13.11 -0.81
C ILE A 210 -3.60 14.10 -0.35
N ARG A 211 -3.98 15.06 0.48
CA ARG A 211 -3.11 16.16 0.92
C ARG A 211 -1.89 15.69 1.75
N ASP A 212 -0.82 16.49 1.73
CA ASP A 212 0.42 16.19 2.44
C ASP A 212 0.21 15.99 3.95
N GLU A 213 -0.58 16.85 4.58
CA GLU A 213 -0.79 16.84 6.03
C GLU A 213 -1.56 15.62 6.53
N ILE A 214 -2.37 15.00 5.68
CA ILE A 214 -3.14 13.79 6.02
C ILE A 214 -2.38 12.51 5.62
N SER A 215 -1.51 12.59 4.62
CA SER A 215 -0.69 11.47 4.15
C SER A 215 0.33 11.02 5.20
N LYS A 216 0.63 9.72 5.20
CA LYS A 216 1.72 9.17 6.02
C LYS A 216 3.11 9.44 5.42
N THR A 217 3.19 9.60 4.10
CA THR A 217 4.46 9.62 3.37
C THR A 217 4.64 10.91 2.58
N PHE A 218 3.77 11.14 1.61
CA PHE A 218 3.69 12.34 0.79
C PHE A 218 2.28 12.44 0.16
N GLY A 219 1.86 13.66 -0.09
CA GLY A 219 0.60 14.02 -0.73
C GLY A 219 0.64 13.72 -2.22
N ARG A 220 -0.52 13.41 -2.79
CA ARG A 220 -0.63 12.87 -4.15
C ARG A 220 -2.02 13.07 -4.70
N ARG A 221 -2.11 13.27 -6.01
CA ARG A 221 -3.39 13.27 -6.73
C ARG A 221 -3.53 11.99 -7.54
N ILE A 222 -4.61 11.25 -7.34
CA ILE A 222 -4.87 9.97 -8.01
C ILE A 222 -6.17 10.04 -8.80
N LYS A 223 -6.24 9.28 -9.90
CA LYS A 223 -7.47 9.14 -10.69
C LYS A 223 -8.41 8.10 -10.06
N LEU A 224 -9.71 8.35 -10.09
CA LEU A 224 -10.75 7.41 -9.68
C LEU A 224 -11.34 6.77 -10.92
N MET A 225 -11.07 5.48 -11.11
CA MET A 225 -11.41 4.77 -12.34
C MET A 225 -12.66 3.91 -12.19
N ILE A 226 -13.09 3.65 -10.95
CA ILE A 226 -14.15 2.68 -10.64
C ILE A 226 -15.28 3.35 -9.84
N CYS A 227 -14.95 4.23 -8.90
CA CYS A 227 -15.94 4.74 -7.94
C CYS A 227 -16.34 6.22 -8.13
N SER A 228 -15.95 6.85 -9.25
CA SER A 228 -16.20 8.29 -9.51
C SER A 228 -17.69 8.66 -9.43
N ASP A 229 -18.56 7.92 -10.12
CA ASP A 229 -19.99 8.24 -10.14
C ASP A 229 -20.65 7.92 -8.79
N LEU A 230 -20.28 6.77 -8.20
CA LEU A 230 -20.77 6.35 -6.88
C LEU A 230 -20.46 7.37 -5.79
N ILE A 231 -19.27 7.97 -5.80
CA ILE A 231 -18.88 8.96 -4.79
C ILE A 231 -19.58 10.30 -5.02
N LYS A 232 -19.74 10.70 -6.28
CA LYS A 232 -20.49 11.90 -6.67
C LYS A 232 -21.94 11.82 -6.22
N GLU A 233 -22.63 10.72 -6.56
CA GLU A 233 -24.02 10.47 -6.15
C GLU A 233 -24.16 10.45 -4.62
N TYR A 234 -23.22 9.82 -3.92
CA TYR A 234 -23.22 9.79 -2.46
C TYR A 234 -23.11 11.19 -1.85
N ILE A 235 -22.17 12.00 -2.33
CA ILE A 235 -21.94 13.36 -1.82
C ILE A 235 -23.16 14.25 -2.09
N LEU A 236 -23.73 14.19 -3.29
CA LEU A 236 -24.93 14.93 -3.67
C LEU A 236 -26.15 14.48 -2.85
N GLY A 237 -26.37 13.17 -2.73
CA GLY A 237 -27.48 12.60 -1.97
C GLY A 237 -27.40 12.89 -0.47
N LYS A 238 -26.18 13.02 0.07
CA LYS A 238 -25.94 13.44 1.46
C LYS A 238 -25.90 14.95 1.67
N LYS A 239 -25.96 15.74 0.58
CA LYS A 239 -25.87 17.21 0.61
C LYS A 239 -24.64 17.70 1.38
N LEU A 240 -23.50 17.03 1.18
CA LEU A 240 -22.26 17.41 1.86
C LEU A 240 -21.68 18.69 1.25
N SER A 241 -21.25 19.60 2.11
CA SER A 241 -20.55 20.83 1.73
C SER A 241 -19.08 20.55 1.41
N PRO A 242 -18.36 21.47 0.72
CA PRO A 242 -16.94 21.30 0.39
C PRO A 242 -16.04 20.97 1.59
N GLU A 243 -16.37 21.47 2.78
CA GLU A 243 -15.56 21.31 3.98
C GLU A 243 -15.88 20.05 4.79
N ASP A 244 -16.96 19.34 4.44
CA ASP A 244 -17.38 18.13 5.13
C ASP A 244 -16.48 16.94 4.80
N TYR A 245 -16.29 16.08 5.80
CA TYR A 245 -15.61 14.81 5.62
C TYR A 245 -16.52 13.80 4.93
N VAL A 246 -16.00 13.12 3.92
CA VAL A 246 -16.79 12.18 3.10
C VAL A 246 -17.23 10.96 3.91
N PHE A 247 -16.33 10.44 4.75
CA PHE A 247 -16.55 9.22 5.53
C PHE A 247 -16.39 9.49 7.03
N PRO A 248 -17.43 10.00 7.71
CA PRO A 248 -17.43 10.20 9.16
C PRO A 248 -17.61 8.86 9.92
N ILE A 249 -16.69 7.92 9.71
CA ILE A 249 -16.78 6.56 10.24
C ILE A 249 -16.03 6.39 11.55
N THR A 250 -16.46 5.41 12.36
CA THR A 250 -15.68 4.90 13.49
C THR A 250 -14.93 3.63 13.07
N PRO A 251 -13.59 3.63 12.99
CA PRO A 251 -12.83 2.51 12.41
C PRO A 251 -13.13 1.14 13.02
N GLY A 252 -13.28 1.07 14.35
CA GLY A 252 -13.63 -0.17 15.06
C GLY A 252 -14.97 -0.75 14.60
N ARG A 253 -16.02 0.07 14.58
CA ARG A 253 -17.37 -0.32 14.14
C ARG A 253 -17.41 -0.70 12.65
N THR A 254 -16.65 0.00 11.82
CA THR A 254 -16.53 -0.33 10.40
C THR A 254 -15.85 -1.68 10.20
N ASN A 255 -14.74 -1.96 10.90
CA ASN A 255 -14.09 -3.27 10.82
C ASN A 255 -14.99 -4.39 11.38
N GLU A 256 -15.71 -4.17 12.48
CA GLU A 256 -16.72 -5.15 12.97
C GLU A 256 -17.80 -5.45 11.93
N TYR A 257 -18.27 -4.42 11.21
CA TYR A 257 -19.21 -4.60 10.11
C TYR A 257 -18.60 -5.42 8.97
N LEU A 258 -17.39 -5.08 8.51
CA LEU A 258 -16.71 -5.80 7.42
C LEU A 258 -16.47 -7.27 7.76
N LYS A 259 -16.02 -7.57 8.99
CA LYS A 259 -15.83 -8.94 9.48
C LYS A 259 -17.12 -9.75 9.46
N ARG A 260 -18.22 -9.17 9.97
CA ARG A 260 -19.54 -9.83 9.96
C ARG A 260 -20.06 -10.05 8.54
N LEU A 261 -19.90 -9.05 7.67
CA LEU A 261 -20.31 -9.14 6.28
C LEU A 261 -19.50 -10.22 5.55
N ALA A 262 -18.18 -10.21 5.67
CA ALA A 262 -17.31 -11.20 5.03
C ALA A 262 -17.59 -12.62 5.55
N LYS A 263 -17.81 -12.78 6.86
CA LYS A 263 -18.25 -14.06 7.44
C LYS A 263 -19.60 -14.52 6.88
N LYS A 264 -20.57 -13.61 6.73
CA LYS A 264 -21.88 -13.93 6.14
C LYS A 264 -21.75 -14.35 4.67
N THR A 265 -20.92 -13.65 3.89
CA THR A 265 -20.79 -13.87 2.45
C THR A 265 -19.91 -15.06 2.09
N PHE A 266 -18.82 -15.29 2.83
CA PHE A 266 -17.78 -16.27 2.48
C PHE A 266 -17.58 -17.38 3.53
N GLY A 267 -18.23 -17.28 4.69
CA GLY A 267 -18.05 -18.21 5.81
C GLY A 267 -16.73 -18.02 6.57
N GLU A 268 -16.23 -19.10 7.17
CA GLU A 268 -14.95 -19.16 7.92
C GLU A 268 -13.79 -19.67 7.05
N LYS A 269 -13.92 -19.57 5.73
CA LYS A 269 -12.87 -19.99 4.78
C LYS A 269 -11.62 -19.11 4.91
N VAL A 270 -10.47 -19.69 4.59
CA VAL A 270 -9.19 -18.99 4.49
C VAL A 270 -9.05 -18.45 3.06
N SER A 271 -8.67 -17.18 2.94
CA SER A 271 -8.40 -16.53 1.65
C SER A 271 -7.05 -16.96 1.08
N LEU A 272 -6.77 -16.62 -0.18
CA LEU A 272 -5.51 -16.96 -0.86
C LEU A 272 -4.26 -16.42 -0.14
N ALA A 273 -4.39 -15.34 0.64
CA ALA A 273 -3.29 -14.74 1.40
C ALA A 273 -3.17 -15.28 2.85
N GLY A 274 -3.85 -16.40 3.15
CA GLY A 274 -3.63 -17.19 4.37
C GLY A 274 -4.46 -16.78 5.58
N GLU A 275 -5.23 -15.68 5.52
CA GLU A 275 -6.11 -15.25 6.61
C GLU A 275 -7.58 -15.55 6.31
N LYS A 276 -8.38 -15.78 7.35
CA LYS A 276 -9.82 -16.03 7.25
C LYS A 276 -10.57 -14.81 6.75
N TYR A 277 -11.54 -14.99 5.85
CA TYR A 277 -12.39 -13.88 5.39
C TYR A 277 -13.10 -13.15 6.55
N SER A 278 -13.46 -13.87 7.61
CA SER A 278 -14.05 -13.31 8.84
C SER A 278 -13.15 -12.31 9.58
N ASN A 279 -11.87 -12.18 9.19
CA ASN A 279 -10.93 -11.21 9.73
C ASN A 279 -10.76 -9.96 8.85
N LEU A 280 -11.52 -9.80 7.77
CA LEU A 280 -11.44 -8.66 6.85
C LEU A 280 -11.52 -7.31 7.57
N THR A 281 -10.60 -6.41 7.23
CA THR A 281 -10.54 -5.03 7.72
C THR A 281 -10.46 -4.04 6.56
N MET A 282 -10.62 -2.76 6.86
CA MET A 282 -10.38 -1.71 5.84
C MET A 282 -8.93 -1.67 5.35
N TYR A 283 -7.96 -2.16 6.15
CA TYR A 283 -6.56 -2.13 5.73
C TYR A 283 -6.27 -3.16 4.63
N ASP A 284 -6.98 -4.29 4.65
CA ASP A 284 -6.87 -5.34 3.63
C ASP A 284 -7.26 -4.82 2.24
N PHE A 285 -8.22 -3.90 2.12
CA PHE A 285 -8.56 -3.28 0.83
C PHE A 285 -7.38 -2.57 0.16
N ARG A 286 -6.41 -2.08 0.93
CA ARG A 286 -5.19 -1.52 0.36
C ARG A 286 -4.33 -2.59 -0.30
N HIS A 287 -4.26 -3.79 0.28
CA HIS A 287 -3.57 -4.93 -0.33
C HIS A 287 -4.31 -5.40 -1.58
N ILE A 288 -5.63 -5.55 -1.47
CA ILE A 288 -6.50 -5.97 -2.58
C ILE A 288 -6.40 -4.98 -3.76
N SER A 289 -6.48 -3.67 -3.46
CA SER A 289 -6.31 -2.60 -4.44
C SER A 289 -4.93 -2.64 -5.10
N CYS A 290 -3.86 -2.86 -4.34
CA CYS A 290 -2.52 -3.00 -4.92
C CYS A 290 -2.46 -4.15 -5.93
N CYS A 291 -2.99 -5.31 -5.58
CA CYS A 291 -2.97 -6.48 -6.45
C CYS A 291 -3.81 -6.26 -7.71
N TYR A 292 -4.93 -5.55 -7.60
CA TYR A 292 -5.75 -5.15 -8.74
C TYR A 292 -5.03 -4.17 -9.68
N TRP A 293 -4.36 -3.16 -9.12
CA TRP A 293 -3.69 -2.12 -9.90
C TRP A 293 -2.33 -2.54 -10.45
N LEU A 294 -1.64 -3.48 -9.80
CA LEU A 294 -0.30 -3.92 -10.18
C LEU A 294 -0.18 -4.27 -11.68
N PRO A 295 -1.01 -5.16 -12.27
CA PRO A 295 -0.91 -5.49 -13.69
C PRO A 295 -1.44 -4.40 -14.63
N ARG A 296 -2.09 -3.35 -14.10
CA ARG A 296 -2.74 -2.29 -14.89
C ARG A 296 -1.87 -1.03 -15.01
N TYR A 297 -0.89 -0.86 -14.14
CA TYR A 297 0.05 0.26 -14.21
C TYR A 297 1.27 -0.13 -15.05
N LYS A 298 1.51 0.62 -16.13
CA LYS A 298 2.68 0.42 -17.01
C LYS A 298 4.03 0.65 -16.31
N SER A 299 4.04 1.39 -15.19
CA SER A 299 5.28 1.67 -14.47
C SER A 299 5.12 1.50 -12.97
N GLU A 300 6.15 0.88 -12.38
CA GLU A 300 6.27 0.72 -10.94
C GLU A 300 6.23 2.07 -10.22
N SER A 301 6.83 3.11 -10.82
CA SER A 301 6.83 4.48 -10.30
C SER A 301 5.43 5.07 -10.20
N ALA A 302 4.56 4.84 -11.20
CA ALA A 302 3.19 5.32 -11.16
C ALA A 302 2.35 4.58 -10.10
N LEU A 303 2.57 3.27 -9.93
CA LEU A 303 1.95 2.50 -8.85
C LEU A 303 2.42 2.98 -7.46
N LYS A 304 3.75 3.16 -7.28
CA LYS A 304 4.33 3.74 -6.06
C LYS A 304 3.73 5.11 -5.78
N TYR A 305 3.56 5.95 -6.79
CA TYR A 305 2.93 7.25 -6.64
C TYR A 305 1.49 7.11 -6.15
N ARG A 306 0.63 6.30 -6.78
CA ARG A 306 -0.77 6.06 -6.34
C ARG A 306 -0.85 5.63 -4.88
N PHE A 307 0.02 4.73 -4.45
CA PHE A 307 -0.01 4.21 -3.09
C PHE A 307 0.82 5.06 -2.11
N GLY A 308 1.52 6.08 -2.56
CA GLY A 308 2.40 6.89 -1.72
C GLY A 308 3.57 6.08 -1.14
N TRP A 309 4.22 5.25 -1.94
CA TRP A 309 5.43 4.50 -1.57
C TRP A 309 6.69 5.18 -2.11
N LYS A 310 7.77 5.12 -1.33
CA LYS A 310 9.10 5.61 -1.74
C LYS A 310 10.01 4.50 -2.26
N LYS A 311 9.73 3.25 -1.89
CA LYS A 311 10.58 2.08 -2.14
C LYS A 311 9.75 0.94 -2.74
N SER A 312 10.38 0.17 -3.60
CA SER A 312 9.80 -0.97 -4.34
C SER A 312 9.50 -2.18 -3.45
N ASP A 313 10.20 -2.30 -2.31
CA ASP A 313 9.99 -3.36 -1.31
C ASP A 313 8.52 -3.49 -0.87
N LYS A 314 7.78 -2.39 -0.94
CA LYS A 314 6.34 -2.38 -0.64
C LYS A 314 5.54 -3.15 -1.68
N ILE A 315 5.84 -3.04 -2.96
CA ILE A 315 5.09 -3.76 -3.99
C ILE A 315 5.22 -5.27 -3.76
N HIS A 316 6.44 -5.76 -3.55
CA HIS A 316 6.68 -7.17 -3.24
C HIS A 316 5.98 -7.59 -1.95
N TYR A 317 5.98 -6.75 -0.91
CA TYR A 317 5.24 -7.03 0.32
C TYR A 317 3.73 -7.26 0.08
N TYR A 318 3.14 -6.58 -0.91
CA TYR A 318 1.73 -6.72 -1.27
C TYR A 318 1.44 -7.87 -2.25
N SER A 319 2.36 -8.17 -3.18
CA SER A 319 2.10 -9.07 -4.31
C SER A 319 2.68 -10.48 -4.15
N GLU A 320 3.68 -10.67 -3.30
CA GLU A 320 4.44 -11.92 -3.22
C GLU A 320 3.62 -13.13 -2.77
N LEU A 321 2.66 -12.95 -1.84
CA LEU A 321 1.82 -14.06 -1.36
C LEU A 321 0.90 -14.62 -2.44
N LEU A 322 0.65 -13.87 -3.52
CA LEU A 322 -0.18 -14.30 -4.64
C LEU A 322 0.65 -14.91 -5.79
N GLY A 323 1.96 -15.12 -5.59
CA GLY A 323 2.84 -15.65 -6.63
C GLY A 323 3.12 -14.67 -7.77
N MET A 324 2.75 -13.40 -7.65
CA MET A 324 2.92 -12.38 -8.69
C MET A 324 4.37 -11.85 -8.78
N LYS A 325 5.35 -12.65 -8.38
CA LYS A 325 6.76 -12.22 -8.29
C LYS A 325 7.48 -12.20 -9.65
N ASP A 326 6.95 -12.92 -10.64
CA ASP A 326 7.64 -13.15 -11.91
C ASP A 326 6.66 -13.32 -13.07
N THR A 327 5.78 -12.33 -13.28
CA THR A 327 4.88 -12.29 -14.45
C THR A 327 5.22 -11.16 -15.41
N ILE A 328 6.32 -10.44 -15.18
CA ILE A 328 6.82 -9.44 -16.13
C ILE A 328 7.48 -10.22 -17.25
N SER A 329 6.78 -10.42 -18.37
CA SER A 329 7.38 -11.03 -19.56
C SER A 329 8.33 -10.03 -20.24
N GLU A 330 9.19 -10.49 -21.15
CA GLU A 330 9.98 -9.58 -22.00
C GLU A 330 9.09 -8.56 -22.75
N GLU A 331 7.82 -8.90 -23.01
CA GLU A 331 6.83 -8.00 -23.62
C GLU A 331 6.47 -6.81 -22.71
N ASP A 332 6.52 -6.97 -21.39
CA ASP A 332 6.33 -5.89 -20.41
C ASP A 332 7.61 -5.06 -20.21
N MET A 333 8.79 -5.62 -20.53
CA MET A 333 10.08 -4.90 -20.52
C MET A 333 10.32 -4.09 -21.80
N LEU A 334 9.58 -4.36 -22.88
CA LEU A 334 9.55 -3.53 -24.07
C LEU A 334 8.84 -2.21 -23.75
N ILE A 335 9.62 -1.25 -23.26
CA ILE A 335 9.23 0.15 -23.09
C ILE A 335 8.52 0.62 -24.37
N ASP A 336 7.34 1.25 -24.20
CA ASP A 336 6.44 1.87 -25.20
C ASP A 336 7.12 2.60 -26.40
N LEU A 337 8.42 2.89 -26.34
CA LEU A 337 9.22 3.50 -27.41
C LEU A 337 9.35 2.58 -28.64
N THR A 338 9.66 1.29 -28.46
CA THR A 338 9.76 0.36 -29.60
C THR A 338 8.39 0.05 -30.18
N LYS A 339 7.35 0.01 -29.34
CA LYS A 339 5.98 -0.21 -29.80
C LYS A 339 5.45 0.99 -30.60
N THR A 340 5.74 2.23 -30.17
CA THR A 340 5.39 3.42 -30.97
C THR A 340 6.23 3.58 -32.23
N GLU A 341 7.50 3.15 -32.25
CA GLU A 341 8.30 3.11 -33.48
C GLU A 341 7.78 2.06 -34.46
N ILE A 342 7.49 0.85 -33.98
CA ILE A 342 6.94 -0.23 -34.81
C ILE A 342 5.54 0.15 -35.30
N GLU A 343 4.68 0.74 -34.46
CA GLU A 343 3.36 1.25 -34.88
C GLU A 343 3.48 2.38 -35.91
N ARG A 344 4.44 3.30 -35.76
CA ARG A 344 4.74 4.32 -36.78
C ARG A 344 5.27 3.71 -38.08
N MET A 345 6.14 2.71 -37.98
CA MET A 345 6.67 2.00 -39.15
C MET A 345 5.57 1.22 -39.87
N LEU A 346 4.65 0.60 -39.11
CA LEU A 346 3.50 -0.12 -39.65
C LEU A 346 2.56 0.83 -40.39
N LEU A 347 2.17 1.95 -39.76
CA LEU A 347 1.35 2.99 -40.38
C LEU A 347 2.01 3.58 -41.63
N LYS A 348 3.34 3.77 -41.60
CA LYS A 348 4.10 4.25 -42.75
C LYS A 348 4.10 3.22 -43.89
N SER A 349 4.30 1.94 -43.56
CA SER A 349 4.30 0.85 -44.54
C SER A 349 2.92 0.62 -45.15
N GLU A 350 1.85 0.71 -44.36
CA GLU A 350 0.46 0.64 -44.84
C GLU A 350 0.16 1.76 -45.83
N LYS A 351 0.57 3.00 -45.50
CA LYS A 351 0.42 4.15 -46.37
C LYS A 351 1.24 4.02 -47.67
N GLU A 352 2.47 3.51 -47.58
CA GLU A 352 3.29 3.22 -48.78
C GLU A 352 2.64 2.14 -49.65
N ARG A 353 2.07 1.10 -49.04
CA ARG A 353 1.36 0.02 -49.75
C ARG A 353 0.10 0.53 -50.43
N GLU A 354 -0.65 1.42 -49.79
CA GLU A 354 -1.82 2.07 -50.37
C GLU A 354 -1.44 2.90 -51.61
N ILE A 355 -0.41 3.74 -51.51
CA ILE A 355 0.11 4.53 -52.64
C ILE A 355 0.61 3.63 -53.78
N LEU A 356 1.32 2.55 -53.46
CA LEU A 356 1.76 1.56 -54.45
C LEU A 356 0.57 0.87 -55.13
N SER A 357 -0.46 0.49 -54.38
CA SER A 357 -1.69 -0.10 -54.92
C SER A 357 -2.41 0.86 -55.87
N ASP A 358 -2.48 2.15 -55.54
CA ASP A 358 -3.09 3.16 -56.39
C ASP A 358 -2.28 3.39 -57.67
N ARG A 359 -0.94 3.39 -57.58
CA ARG A 359 -0.05 3.47 -58.75
C ARG A 359 -0.20 2.26 -59.67
N ILE A 360 -0.31 1.06 -59.11
CA ILE A 360 -0.53 -0.16 -59.90
C ILE A 360 -1.87 -0.06 -60.63
N ARG A 361 -2.93 0.37 -59.95
CA ARG A 361 -4.25 0.57 -60.58
C ARG A 361 -4.19 1.56 -61.74
N ALA A 362 -3.51 2.70 -61.57
CA ALA A 362 -3.33 3.67 -62.65
C ALA A 362 -2.58 3.08 -63.86
N LEU A 363 -1.49 2.33 -63.62
CA LEU A 363 -0.74 1.66 -64.68
C LEU A 363 -1.54 0.56 -65.37
N GLU A 364 -2.40 -0.15 -64.65
CA GLU A 364 -3.30 -1.15 -65.22
C GLU A 364 -4.34 -0.51 -66.14
N GLU A 365 -4.87 0.66 -65.78
CA GLU A 365 -5.76 1.44 -66.65
C GLU A 365 -5.04 1.94 -67.91
N GLU A 366 -3.86 2.53 -67.78
CA GLU A 366 -3.04 2.96 -68.93
C GLU A 366 -2.72 1.79 -69.87
N ASN A 367 -2.34 0.63 -69.30
CA ASN A 367 -2.09 -0.58 -70.09
C ASN A 367 -3.33 -1.10 -70.79
N LYS A 368 -4.50 -0.99 -70.16
CA LYS A 368 -5.78 -1.38 -70.76
C LYS A 368 -6.09 -0.49 -71.97
N ASP A 369 -5.83 0.81 -71.87
CA ASP A 369 -6.01 1.73 -72.99
C ASP A 369 -4.97 1.51 -74.09
N PHE A 370 -3.72 1.23 -73.72
CA PHE A 370 -2.68 0.84 -74.68
C PHE A 370 -3.05 -0.43 -75.45
N ARG A 371 -3.63 -1.44 -74.79
CA ARG A 371 -4.14 -2.65 -75.44
C ARG A 371 -5.25 -2.35 -76.44
N LYS A 372 -6.21 -1.48 -76.11
CA LYS A 372 -7.26 -1.05 -77.04
C LYS A 372 -6.69 -0.35 -78.26
N VAL A 373 -5.70 0.54 -78.07
CA VAL A 373 -5.01 1.23 -79.17
C VAL A 373 -4.28 0.23 -80.05
N LYS A 374 -3.55 -0.72 -79.46
CA LYS A 374 -2.86 -1.79 -80.20
C LYS A 374 -3.83 -2.64 -81.03
N GLU A 375 -4.98 -3.00 -80.46
CA GLU A 375 -6.05 -3.72 -81.20
C GLU A 375 -6.62 -2.90 -82.35
N MET A 376 -6.85 -1.59 -82.16
CA MET A 376 -7.28 -0.70 -83.24
C MET A 376 -6.24 -0.62 -84.36
N VAL A 377 -4.96 -0.48 -84.04
CA VAL A 377 -3.85 -0.44 -85.01
C VAL A 377 -3.77 -1.75 -85.79
N LEU A 378 -3.90 -2.90 -85.12
CA LEU A 378 -3.92 -4.22 -85.77
C LEU A 378 -5.10 -4.38 -86.73
N ARG A 379 -6.30 -3.89 -86.37
CA ARG A 379 -7.47 -3.90 -87.26
C ARG A 379 -7.25 -3.03 -88.50
N LEU A 380 -6.64 -1.85 -88.34
CA LEU A 380 -6.33 -0.95 -89.45
C LEU A 380 -5.27 -1.52 -90.40
N HIS A 381 -4.25 -2.20 -89.87
CA HIS A 381 -3.22 -2.86 -90.69
C HIS A 381 -3.75 -4.12 -91.38
N GLY A 382 -4.55 -4.94 -90.69
CA GLY A 382 -5.19 -6.13 -91.28
C GLY A 382 -6.15 -5.79 -92.44
N ALA A 383 -6.88 -4.68 -92.33
CA ALA A 383 -7.75 -4.19 -93.40
C ALA A 383 -6.98 -3.69 -94.64
N SER A 384 -5.71 -3.28 -94.47
CA SER A 384 -4.87 -2.81 -95.58
C SER A 384 -4.27 -3.96 -96.40
N TYR A 385 -4.02 -5.13 -95.79
CA TYR A 385 -3.51 -6.31 -96.50
C TYR A 385 -4.58 -7.03 -97.35
N LEU A 386 -5.84 -7.06 -96.91
CA LEU A 386 -6.95 -7.66 -97.67
C LEU A 386 -7.33 -6.89 -98.95
N LYS A 387 -6.79 -5.69 -99.17
CA LYS A 387 -6.98 -4.92 -100.41
C LYS A 387 -5.92 -5.19 -101.48
N MET A 388 -4.85 -5.92 -101.19
CA MET A 388 -3.79 -6.19 -102.17
C MET A 388 -3.89 -7.57 -102.87
N ASP A 389 -4.65 -8.52 -102.32
CA ASP A 389 -4.80 -9.87 -102.91
C ASP A 389 -6.08 -10.04 -103.76
N GLY A 390 -6.74 -8.94 -104.11
CA GLY A 390 -7.91 -8.91 -104.99
C GLY A 390 -7.64 -8.18 -106.31
N ILE A 391 -6.63 -8.65 -107.06
CA ILE A 391 -6.40 -8.32 -108.48
C ILE A 391 -6.58 -9.59 -109.31
#